data_AF-A0A2T1EF53-F1
#
_entry.id   AF-A0A2T1EF53-F1
#
_cell.length_a   1.000
_cell.length_b   1.000
_cell.length_c   1.000
_cell.angle_alpha   90.00
_cell.angle_beta   90.00
_cell.angle_gamma   90.00
#
_symmetry.space_group_name_H-M   'P 1'
#
loop_
_entity.id
_entity.type
_entity.pdbx_description
1 polymer ?
#
loop_
_entity_poly.entity_id
_entity_poly.type
_entity_poly.pdbx_seq_one_letter_code
_entity_poly.pdbx_strand_id
1 'polypeptide(L)'
;MYDHHIKDMATSLVEAGLATDREQVELVLSQYWADKVAVVWTTEDVHSVQDDFDENEQTSSLSEEQAQSVLQKAFDKHDASEGITWESLRYWSEEICS
;
A
#
# COMPACT_ATOMS: atom_id res chain seq x y z
N MET A 1 9.61 -1.06 -9.48
CA MET A 1 9.22 -1.59 -8.16
C MET A 1 10.48 -1.74 -7.32
N TYR A 2 10.45 -1.47 -6.01
CA TYR A 2 11.63 -1.70 -5.15
C TYR A 2 11.90 -3.20 -4.96
N ASP A 3 13.18 -3.55 -4.81
CA ASP A 3 13.65 -4.94 -4.70
C ASP A 3 13.00 -5.72 -3.54
N HIS A 4 12.73 -5.06 -2.42
CA HIS A 4 12.13 -5.72 -1.26
C HIS A 4 10.69 -6.18 -1.56
N HIS A 5 9.87 -5.35 -2.21
CA HIS A 5 8.53 -5.77 -2.65
C HIS A 5 8.57 -6.94 -3.63
N ILE A 6 9.58 -7.01 -4.50
CA ILE A 6 9.75 -8.15 -5.42
C ILE A 6 10.04 -9.44 -4.63
N LYS A 7 10.90 -9.37 -3.61
CA LYS A 7 11.22 -10.49 -2.72
C LYS A 7 10.02 -10.93 -1.88
N ASP A 8 9.23 -9.97 -1.38
CA ASP A 8 8.02 -10.25 -0.61
C ASP A 8 6.99 -10.96 -1.48
N MET A 9 6.72 -10.45 -2.70
CA MET A 9 5.84 -11.11 -3.67
C MET A 9 6.30 -12.54 -4.00
N ALA A 10 7.60 -12.74 -4.24
CA ALA A 10 8.14 -14.06 -4.53
C ALA A 10 7.98 -15.03 -3.36
N THR A 11 8.19 -14.53 -2.14
CA THR A 11 8.02 -15.30 -0.89
C THR A 11 6.56 -15.72 -0.72
N SER A 12 5.61 -14.79 -0.86
CA SER A 12 4.17 -15.10 -0.75
C SER A 12 3.70 -16.13 -1.79
N LEU A 13 4.24 -16.11 -3.01
CA LEU A 13 3.91 -17.10 -4.05
C LEU A 13 4.38 -18.52 -3.68
N VAL A 14 5.55 -18.63 -3.05
CA VAL A 14 6.08 -19.92 -2.58
C VAL A 14 5.30 -20.41 -1.38
N GLU A 15 5.01 -19.55 -0.41
CA GLU A 15 4.24 -19.89 0.79
C GLU A 15 2.80 -20.31 0.45
N ALA A 16 2.19 -19.72 -0.57
CA ALA A 16 0.89 -20.12 -1.08
C ALA A 16 0.91 -21.46 -1.85
N GLY A 17 2.09 -22.05 -2.08
CA GLY A 17 2.25 -23.27 -2.88
C GLY A 17 2.02 -23.09 -4.37
N LEU A 18 2.01 -21.84 -4.86
CA LEU A 18 1.83 -21.50 -6.28
C LEU A 18 3.15 -21.55 -7.06
N ALA A 19 4.28 -21.52 -6.35
CA ALA A 19 5.61 -21.69 -6.91
C ALA A 19 6.49 -22.50 -5.95
N THR A 20 7.54 -23.12 -6.47
CA THR A 20 8.51 -23.90 -5.66
C THR A 20 9.90 -23.28 -5.63
N ASP A 21 10.21 -22.41 -6.59
CA ASP A 21 11.52 -21.78 -6.75
C ASP A 21 11.37 -20.26 -6.59
N ARG A 22 11.74 -19.77 -5.42
CA ARG A 22 11.67 -18.35 -5.07
C ARG A 22 12.59 -17.50 -5.96
N GLU A 23 13.79 -17.98 -6.25
CA GLU A 23 14.79 -17.23 -7.04
C GLU A 23 14.34 -17.06 -8.49
N GLN A 24 13.78 -18.13 -9.06
CA GLN A 24 13.19 -18.06 -10.40
C GLN A 24 12.00 -17.09 -10.47
N VAL A 25 11.17 -17.03 -9.42
CA VAL A 25 10.05 -16.08 -9.34
C VAL A 25 10.56 -14.65 -9.21
N GLU A 26 11.54 -14.39 -8.35
CA GLU A 26 12.17 -13.06 -8.22
C GLU A 26 12.74 -12.58 -9.56
N LEU A 27 13.41 -13.44 -10.31
CA LEU A 27 13.96 -13.11 -11.62
C LEU A 27 12.87 -12.68 -12.61
N VAL A 28 11.77 -13.44 -12.68
CA VAL A 28 10.64 -13.14 -13.57
C VAL A 28 9.97 -11.83 -13.18
N LEU A 29 9.70 -11.63 -11.89
CA LEU A 29 9.10 -10.38 -11.38
C LEU A 29 10.02 -9.18 -11.66
N SER A 30 11.33 -9.32 -11.45
CA SER A 30 12.31 -8.27 -11.73
C SER A 30 12.32 -7.88 -13.21
N GLN A 31 12.28 -8.86 -14.12
CA GLN A 31 12.20 -8.62 -15.56
C GLN A 31 10.88 -7.95 -15.96
N TYR A 32 9.76 -8.37 -15.37
CA TYR A 32 8.45 -7.76 -15.64
C TYR A 32 8.39 -6.28 -15.22
N TRP A 33 9.06 -5.92 -14.12
CA TRP A 33 9.10 -4.55 -13.60
C TRP A 33 10.23 -3.69 -14.19
N ALA A 34 11.08 -4.24 -15.09
CA ALA A 34 12.28 -3.57 -15.56
C ALA A 34 12.03 -2.24 -16.31
N ASP A 35 10.83 -2.07 -16.88
CA ASP A 35 10.39 -0.88 -17.63
C ASP A 35 9.28 -0.10 -16.90
N LYS A 36 9.05 -0.37 -15.60
CA LYS A 36 7.92 0.17 -14.82
C LYS A 36 8.36 0.76 -13.49
N VAL A 37 7.78 1.90 -13.15
CA VAL A 37 7.83 2.47 -11.79
C VAL A 37 6.48 2.28 -11.11
N ALA A 38 6.51 1.97 -9.82
CA ALA A 38 5.32 1.89 -8.99
C ALA A 38 5.66 2.52 -7.64
N VAL A 39 4.81 3.42 -7.18
CA VAL A 39 4.80 3.95 -5.81
C VAL A 39 3.82 3.08 -5.04
N VAL A 40 4.25 2.57 -3.89
CA VAL A 40 3.46 1.68 -3.04
C VAL A 40 3.10 2.43 -1.77
N TRP A 41 1.82 2.37 -1.42
CA TRP A 41 1.27 2.83 -0.16
C TRP A 41 0.74 1.62 0.61
N THR A 42 0.98 1.59 1.91
CA THR A 42 0.66 0.49 2.81
C THR A 42 -0.33 0.93 3.89
N THR A 43 -0.90 -0.02 4.62
CA THR A 43 -1.77 0.31 5.76
C THR A 43 -0.98 0.96 6.90
N GLU A 44 0.31 0.64 7.03
CA GLU A 44 1.23 1.35 7.95
C GLU A 44 1.36 2.84 7.60
N ASP A 45 1.41 3.19 6.31
CA ASP A 45 1.40 4.60 5.89
C ASP A 45 0.08 5.28 6.28
N VAL A 46 -1.07 4.59 6.12
CA VAL A 46 -2.38 5.13 6.53
C VAL A 46 -2.42 5.39 8.04
N HIS A 47 -1.92 4.47 8.86
CA HIS A 47 -1.83 4.66 10.30
C HIS A 47 -0.90 5.80 10.67
N SER A 48 0.25 5.92 10.00
CA SER A 48 1.21 7.02 10.21
C SER A 48 0.57 8.38 9.93
N VAL A 49 -0.30 8.48 8.90
CA VAL A 49 -1.08 9.71 8.64
C VAL A 49 -2.02 10.03 9.79
N GLN A 50 -2.72 9.05 10.35
CA GLN A 50 -3.58 9.35 11.50
C GLN A 50 -2.78 9.89 12.67
N ASP A 51 -1.67 9.25 13.00
CA ASP A 51 -0.83 9.65 14.13
C ASP A 51 -0.25 11.06 13.94
N ASP A 52 0.14 11.43 12.72
CA ASP A 52 0.72 12.74 12.41
C ASP A 52 -0.31 13.89 12.44
N PHE A 53 -1.60 13.60 12.22
CA PHE A 53 -2.64 14.62 12.08
C PHE A 53 -3.70 14.63 13.20
N ASP A 54 -3.77 13.60 14.04
CA ASP A 54 -4.66 13.57 15.23
C ASP A 54 -4.05 14.36 16.41
N GLU A 55 -3.94 15.68 16.25
CA GLU A 55 -3.44 16.59 17.30
C GLU A 55 -4.29 16.58 18.58
N ASN A 56 -5.48 15.95 18.55
CA ASN A 56 -6.45 15.96 19.65
C ASN A 56 -6.67 14.58 20.29
N GLU A 57 -5.96 13.52 19.86
CA GLU A 57 -6.17 12.11 20.26
C GLU A 57 -7.66 11.69 20.23
N GLN A 58 -8.46 12.31 19.35
CA GLN A 58 -9.90 12.13 19.32
C GLN A 58 -10.36 11.15 18.24
N THR A 59 -9.50 10.79 17.30
CA THR A 59 -9.80 9.75 16.32
C THR A 59 -9.37 8.40 16.85
N SER A 60 -10.32 7.47 16.93
CA SER A 60 -9.98 6.07 17.16
C SER A 60 -9.09 5.58 16.02
N SER A 61 -7.96 4.99 16.36
CA SER A 61 -7.08 4.30 15.40
C SER A 61 -7.92 3.41 14.49
N LEU A 62 -7.76 3.57 13.17
CA LEU A 62 -8.46 2.74 12.18
C LEU A 62 -8.18 1.27 12.45
N SER A 63 -9.16 0.41 12.18
CA SER A 63 -8.87 -1.02 12.03
C SER A 63 -8.08 -1.26 10.75
N GLU A 64 -7.39 -2.41 10.66
CA GLU A 64 -6.70 -2.83 9.45
C GLU A 64 -7.63 -2.85 8.22
N GLU A 65 -8.87 -3.33 8.39
CA GLU A 65 -9.89 -3.34 7.32
C GLU A 65 -10.26 -1.93 6.86
N GLN A 66 -10.33 -0.98 7.80
CA GLN A 66 -10.60 0.42 7.47
C GLN A 66 -9.39 1.05 6.76
N ALA A 67 -8.16 0.78 7.20
CA ALA A 67 -6.95 1.25 6.52
C ALA A 67 -6.85 0.72 5.08
N GLN A 68 -7.21 -0.55 4.85
CA GLN A 68 -7.31 -1.10 3.49
C GLN A 68 -8.37 -0.38 2.65
N SER A 69 -9.51 -0.03 3.25
CA SER A 69 -10.57 0.74 2.59
C SER A 69 -10.11 2.16 2.22
N VAL A 70 -9.29 2.81 3.07
CA VAL A 70 -8.64 4.09 2.75
C VAL A 70 -7.77 3.95 1.49
N LEU A 71 -6.88 2.96 1.46
CA LEU A 71 -6.02 2.71 0.30
C LEU A 71 -6.83 2.46 -0.99
N GLN A 72 -7.91 1.67 -0.89
CA GLN A 72 -8.78 1.38 -2.02
C GLN A 72 -9.48 2.65 -2.53
N LYS A 73 -10.01 3.50 -1.63
CA LYS A 73 -10.63 4.77 -2.02
C LYS A 73 -9.62 5.74 -2.64
N ALA A 74 -8.43 5.85 -2.05
CA ALA A 74 -7.35 6.65 -2.60
C ALA A 74 -7.00 6.19 -4.02
N PHE A 75 -6.86 4.89 -4.24
CA PHE A 75 -6.61 4.33 -5.56
C PHE A 75 -7.79 4.55 -6.54
N ASP A 76 -9.04 4.36 -6.12
CA ASP A 76 -10.18 4.47 -7.03
C ASP A 76 -10.52 5.92 -7.41
N LYS A 77 -10.07 6.88 -6.61
CA LYS A 77 -10.46 8.30 -6.71
C LYS A 77 -9.30 9.26 -6.90
N HIS A 78 -8.07 8.78 -7.03
CA HIS A 78 -6.92 9.66 -7.25
C HIS A 78 -7.04 10.43 -8.57
N ASP A 79 -6.53 11.65 -8.56
CA ASP A 79 -6.26 12.37 -9.78
C ASP A 79 -5.00 11.79 -10.44
N ALA A 80 -5.10 11.35 -11.68
CA ALA A 80 -3.97 10.80 -12.42
C ALA A 80 -2.86 11.84 -12.67
N SER A 81 -3.14 13.15 -12.62
CA SER A 81 -2.11 14.18 -12.74
C SER A 81 -1.28 14.36 -11.46
N GLU A 82 -1.86 14.07 -10.30
CA GLU A 82 -1.22 14.28 -8.99
C GLU A 82 -0.77 12.96 -8.33
N GLY A 83 -1.38 11.83 -8.71
CA GLY A 83 -1.15 10.54 -8.08
C GLY A 83 -1.82 10.42 -6.71
N ILE A 84 -1.35 9.46 -5.91
CA ILE A 84 -1.78 9.30 -4.51
C ILE A 84 -0.77 9.99 -3.62
N THR A 85 -1.26 10.87 -2.74
CA THR A 85 -0.45 11.68 -1.81
C THR A 85 -0.82 11.40 -0.35
N TRP A 86 0.00 11.90 0.58
CA TRP A 86 -0.33 11.90 2.01
C TRP A 86 -1.66 12.60 2.30
N GLU A 87 -1.97 13.70 1.60
CA GLU A 87 -3.25 14.40 1.71
C GLU A 87 -4.42 13.53 1.21
N SER A 88 -4.19 12.72 0.18
CA SER A 88 -5.20 11.76 -0.31
C SER A 88 -5.54 10.73 0.77
N LEU A 89 -4.52 10.15 1.43
CA LEU A 89 -4.73 9.20 2.52
C LEU A 89 -5.44 9.86 3.70
N ARG A 90 -5.01 11.06 4.09
CA ARG A 90 -5.62 11.84 5.18
C ARG A 90 -7.11 12.07 4.94
N TYR A 91 -7.45 12.60 3.77
CA TYR A 91 -8.84 12.89 3.41
C TYR A 91 -9.72 11.64 3.52
N TRP A 92 -9.27 10.51 2.98
CA TRP A 92 -10.04 9.27 3.04
C TRP A 92 -10.09 8.63 4.42
N SER A 93 -9.07 8.81 5.26
CA SER A 93 -9.09 8.42 6.67
C SER A 93 -10.15 9.20 7.44
N GLU A 94 -10.20 10.54 7.26
CA GLU A 94 -11.20 11.41 7.91
C GLU A 94 -12.63 11.04 7.48
N GLU A 95 -12.87 10.82 6.18
CA GLU A 95 -14.18 10.43 5.63
C GLU A 95 -14.67 9.05 6.08
N ILE A 96 -13.78 8.12 6.45
CA ILE A 96 -14.16 6.81 7.00
C ILE A 96 -14.49 6.90 8.49
N CYS A 97 -13.85 7.83 9.21
CA CYS A 97 -14.09 8.06 10.64
C CYS A 97 -15.35 8.89 10.93
N SER A 98 -15.86 9.67 9.96
CA SER A 98 -17.07 10.51 10.08
C SER A 98 -18.38 9.74 9.96
#